data_AF-A0A7I7LA54-F1
#
_entry.id   AF-A0A7I7LA54-F1
#
_cell.length_a   1.000
_cell.length_b   1.000
_cell.length_c   1.000
_cell.angle_alpha   90.00
_cell.angle_beta   90.00
_cell.angle_gamma   90.00
#
_symmetry.space_group_name_H-M   'P 1'
#
loop_
_entity.id
_entity.type
_entity.pdbx_description
1 polymer ?
#
loop_
_entity_poly.entity_id
_entity_poly.type
_entity_poly.pdbx_seq_one_letter_code
_entity_poly.pdbx_strand_id
1 'polypeptide(L)'
;MLRRGYYNAANDKGFGWDKIYWKHGLINPNVFKDLISHSRPIRNQGGSLVYEVPINKAHCTSGFLGLPSYTDTGESLTMRIVANTNPSYDVPGGGQKGMITMFPLPGGSGVVEVQKNWTLTPPWVNNYAPIN
;
A
#
# COMPACT_ATOMS: atom_id res chain seq x y z
N MET A 1 -9.12 -9.62 -2.44
CA MET A 1 -9.07 -8.68 -1.29
C MET A 1 -8.96 -7.21 -1.73
N LEU A 2 -8.33 -6.90 -2.86
CA LEU A 2 -8.45 -5.59 -3.53
C LEU A 2 -9.75 -5.55 -4.34
N ARG A 3 -10.58 -4.53 -4.13
CA ARG A 3 -11.82 -4.28 -4.89
C ARG A 3 -11.78 -2.86 -5.44
N ARG A 4 -12.51 -2.62 -6.54
CA ARG A 4 -12.86 -1.27 -6.96
C ARG A 4 -13.68 -0.62 -5.83
N GLY A 5 -13.38 0.63 -5.53
CA GLY A 5 -14.03 1.36 -4.45
C GLY A 5 -14.54 2.70 -4.95
N TYR A 6 -14.46 3.72 -4.11
CA TYR A 6 -14.68 5.09 -4.52
C TYR A 6 -13.80 6.02 -3.69
N TYR A 7 -13.57 7.21 -4.20
CA TYR A 7 -12.97 8.30 -3.45
C TYR A 7 -13.66 9.61 -3.76
N ASN A 8 -14.03 10.34 -2.71
CA ASN A 8 -14.55 11.68 -2.78
C ASN A 8 -13.54 12.62 -2.12
N ALA A 9 -12.85 13.40 -2.96
CA ALA A 9 -11.84 14.35 -2.51
C ALA A 9 -12.42 15.49 -1.66
N ALA A 10 -13.70 15.86 -1.86
CA ALA A 10 -14.31 17.00 -1.17
C ALA A 10 -14.51 16.76 0.34
N ASN A 11 -14.70 15.50 0.75
CA ASN A 11 -14.93 15.13 2.16
C ASN A 11 -13.93 14.08 2.69
N ASP A 12 -12.88 13.77 1.90
CA ASP A 12 -11.87 12.77 2.19
C ASP A 12 -12.43 11.39 2.58
N LYS A 13 -13.57 11.01 1.99
CA LYS A 13 -14.22 9.72 2.20
C LYS A 13 -14.00 8.79 1.01
N GLY A 14 -13.92 7.51 1.31
CA GLY A 14 -13.72 6.48 0.30
C GLY A 14 -13.04 5.25 0.85
N PHE A 15 -12.92 4.25 -0.01
CA PHE A 15 -12.21 3.01 0.27
C PHE A 15 -11.72 2.36 -1.03
N GLY A 16 -10.89 1.32 -0.90
CA GLY A 16 -10.49 0.47 -2.02
C GLY A 16 -9.52 1.14 -2.98
N TRP A 17 -9.46 0.60 -4.20
CA TRP A 17 -8.51 1.03 -5.23
C TRP A 17 -8.56 2.53 -5.52
N ASP A 18 -9.76 3.07 -5.72
CA ASP A 18 -9.96 4.47 -6.12
C ASP A 18 -9.40 5.43 -5.08
N LYS A 19 -9.58 5.15 -3.78
CA LYS A 19 -8.97 5.96 -2.72
C LYS A 19 -7.44 5.90 -2.78
N ILE A 20 -6.88 4.72 -3.00
CA ILE A 20 -5.44 4.54 -2.99
C ILE A 20 -4.79 5.22 -4.19
N TYR A 21 -5.41 5.09 -5.36
CA TYR A 21 -4.98 5.73 -6.58
C TYR A 21 -5.08 7.26 -6.48
N TRP A 22 -6.27 7.79 -6.18
CA TRP A 22 -6.53 9.23 -6.22
C TRP A 22 -5.97 9.99 -5.02
N LYS A 23 -6.01 9.40 -3.82
CA LYS A 23 -5.47 10.04 -2.63
C LYS A 23 -3.97 9.83 -2.51
N HIS A 24 -3.51 8.58 -2.63
CA HIS A 24 -2.13 8.23 -2.24
C HIS A 24 -1.18 8.06 -3.42
N GLY A 25 -1.66 8.13 -4.67
CA GLY A 25 -0.83 8.01 -5.86
C GLY A 25 -0.16 6.64 -6.02
N LEU A 26 -0.67 5.61 -5.35
CA LEU A 26 -0.15 4.25 -5.49
C LEU A 26 -0.89 3.57 -6.65
N ILE A 27 -0.15 3.32 -7.74
CA ILE A 27 -0.67 2.86 -9.03
C ILE A 27 -0.29 1.42 -9.35
N ASN A 28 0.67 0.82 -8.64
CA ASN A 28 1.16 -0.52 -8.93
C ASN A 28 0.41 -1.58 -8.10
N PRO A 29 -0.54 -2.34 -8.68
CA PRO A 29 -1.32 -3.36 -7.97
C PRO A 29 -0.47 -4.51 -7.42
N ASN A 30 0.75 -4.73 -7.94
CA ASN A 30 1.62 -5.81 -7.48
C ASN A 30 2.19 -5.53 -6.08
N VAL A 31 2.42 -4.26 -5.73
CA VAL A 31 2.79 -3.82 -4.37
C VAL A 31 1.79 -4.36 -3.36
N PHE A 32 0.50 -4.39 -3.72
CA PHE A 32 -0.55 -4.83 -2.81
C PHE A 32 -0.53 -6.33 -2.59
N LYS A 33 -0.40 -7.07 -3.68
CA LYS A 33 -0.42 -8.54 -3.62
C LYS A 33 0.75 -9.04 -2.80
N ASP A 34 1.93 -8.48 -3.06
CA ASP A 34 3.17 -8.89 -2.42
C ASP A 34 3.22 -8.54 -0.93
N LEU A 35 2.91 -7.28 -0.58
CA LEU A 35 2.97 -6.86 0.82
C LEU A 35 1.95 -7.58 1.69
N ILE A 36 0.73 -7.81 1.21
CA ILE A 36 -0.29 -8.52 2.00
C ILE A 36 0.01 -10.01 2.10
N SER A 37 0.54 -10.66 1.06
CA SER A 37 0.84 -12.10 1.11
C SER A 37 1.97 -12.44 2.07
N HIS A 38 2.89 -11.49 2.30
CA HIS A 38 4.08 -11.71 3.12
C HIS A 38 4.06 -11.00 4.47
N SER A 39 2.95 -10.33 4.83
CA SER A 39 2.85 -9.60 6.11
C SER A 39 1.80 -10.17 7.06
N ARG A 40 2.00 -9.88 8.34
CA ARG A 40 1.05 -10.18 9.42
C ARG A 40 0.47 -8.88 9.97
N PRO A 41 -0.82 -8.86 10.34
CA PRO A 41 -1.42 -7.65 10.88
C PRO A 41 -0.82 -7.34 12.25
N ILE A 42 -0.42 -6.09 12.46
CA ILE A 42 0.09 -5.60 13.74
C ILE A 42 -1.04 -5.29 14.72
N ARG A 43 -2.26 -5.05 14.21
CA ARG A 43 -3.46 -4.77 15.01
C ARG A 43 -4.71 -5.33 14.35
N ASN A 44 -5.64 -5.78 15.19
CA ASN A 44 -7.02 -6.09 14.82
C ASN A 44 -7.95 -5.29 15.74
N GLN A 45 -8.65 -4.30 15.20
CA GLN A 45 -9.63 -3.51 15.95
C GLN A 45 -11.00 -3.67 15.31
N GLY A 46 -11.88 -4.44 15.98
CA GLY A 46 -13.27 -4.59 15.57
C GLY A 46 -13.43 -5.00 14.11
N GLY A 47 -12.59 -5.92 13.61
CA GLY A 47 -12.61 -6.40 12.23
C GLY A 47 -11.95 -5.48 11.20
N SER A 48 -11.18 -4.49 11.65
CA SER A 48 -10.19 -3.80 10.82
C SER A 48 -8.79 -4.29 11.15
N LEU A 49 -8.13 -4.87 10.17
CA LEU A 49 -6.74 -5.32 10.23
C LEU A 49 -5.83 -4.20 9.73
N VAL A 50 -4.81 -3.88 10.53
CA VAL A 50 -3.76 -2.92 10.17
C VAL A 50 -2.45 -3.69 9.99
N TYR A 51 -1.81 -3.46 8.86
CA TYR A 51 -0.50 -3.98 8.52
C TYR A 51 0.46 -2.80 8.36
N GLU A 52 1.70 -3.00 8.79
CA GLU A 52 2.80 -2.09 8.52
C GLU A 52 3.93 -2.92 7.95
N VAL A 53 4.31 -2.61 6.72
CA VAL A 53 5.27 -3.41 5.96
C VAL A 53 6.41 -2.50 5.52
N PRO A 54 7.63 -2.69 6.05
CA PRO A 54 8.79 -1.99 5.53
C PRO A 54 9.06 -2.45 4.11
N ILE A 55 9.41 -1.52 3.23
CA ILE A 55 9.89 -1.79 1.89
C ILE A 55 11.21 -1.08 1.68
N ASN A 56 12.15 -1.81 1.08
CA ASN A 56 13.45 -1.26 0.71
C ASN A 56 13.51 -1.16 -0.82
N LYS A 57 14.05 -0.06 -1.31
CA LYS A 57 14.31 0.12 -2.73
C LYS A 57 15.60 -0.60 -3.07
N ALA A 58 15.47 -1.73 -3.75
CA ALA A 58 16.59 -2.42 -4.35
C ALA A 58 16.77 -1.97 -5.80
N HIS A 59 18.03 -1.77 -6.21
CA HIS A 59 18.41 -1.65 -7.60
C HIS A 59 18.87 -3.02 -8.10
N CYS A 60 18.09 -3.60 -9.02
CA CYS A 60 18.40 -4.88 -9.64
C CYS A 60 19.21 -4.66 -10.91
N THR A 61 20.46 -5.13 -10.93
CA THR A 61 21.26 -5.21 -12.16
C THR A 61 21.40 -6.66 -12.60
N SER A 62 21.51 -6.89 -13.91
CA SER A 62 21.97 -8.17 -14.43
C SER A 62 23.46 -8.32 -14.12
N GLY A 63 23.79 -9.19 -13.18
CA GLY A 63 25.16 -9.54 -12.86
C GLY A 63 25.83 -10.39 -13.94
N PHE A 64 27.13 -10.63 -13.77
CA PHE A 64 27.88 -11.53 -14.64
C PHE A 64 27.23 -12.93 -14.64
N LEU A 65 26.97 -13.49 -15.82
CA LEU A 65 26.18 -14.71 -16.08
C LEU A 65 24.64 -14.59 -15.97
N GLY A 66 24.09 -13.38 -15.89
CA GLY A 66 22.63 -13.17 -15.86
C GLY A 66 22.00 -13.46 -14.49
N LEU A 67 22.81 -13.65 -13.46
CA LEU A 67 22.33 -13.72 -12.08
C LEU A 67 21.90 -12.31 -11.63
N PRO A 68 20.67 -12.13 -11.12
CA PRO A 68 20.23 -10.83 -10.62
C PRO A 68 21.08 -10.42 -9.40
N SER A 69 21.73 -9.27 -9.49
CA SER A 69 22.42 -8.62 -8.38
C SER A 69 21.52 -7.53 -7.82
N TYR A 70 21.25 -7.61 -6.52
CA TYR A 70 20.42 -6.65 -5.81
C TYR A 70 21.32 -5.76 -4.97
N THR A 71 21.36 -4.47 -5.28
CA THR A 71 22.04 -3.48 -4.44
C THR A 71 20.99 -2.67 -3.72
N ASP A 72 21.04 -2.66 -2.39
CA ASP A 72 20.22 -1.77 -1.59
C ASP A 72 20.63 -0.33 -1.87
N THR A 73 19.66 0.51 -2.20
CA THR A 73 19.90 1.94 -2.43
C THR A 73 19.99 2.73 -1.14
N GLY A 74 19.62 2.13 0.01
CA GLY A 74 19.47 2.80 1.29
C GLY A 74 18.14 3.55 1.43
N GLU A 75 17.35 3.64 0.36
CA GLU A 75 16.01 4.22 0.40
C GLU A 75 15.01 3.17 0.89
N SER A 76 14.31 3.50 1.98
CA SER A 76 13.26 2.65 2.55
C SER A 76 12.06 3.48 2.97
N LEU A 77 10.89 2.83 3.06
CA LEU A 77 9.69 3.40 3.68
C LEU A 77 8.81 2.31 4.26
N THR A 78 7.85 2.67 5.11
CA THR A 78 6.87 1.74 5.65
C THR A 78 5.51 1.97 5.01
N MET A 79 4.93 0.94 4.42
CA MET A 79 3.56 0.95 3.91
C MET A 79 2.59 0.55 5.00
N ARG A 80 1.59 1.40 5.28
CA ARG A 80 0.44 1.05 6.12
C ARG A 80 -0.71 0.59 5.24
N ILE A 81 -1.24 -0.57 5.57
CA ILE A 81 -2.37 -1.21 4.88
C ILE A 81 -3.50 -1.36 5.89
N VAL A 82 -4.69 -0.89 5.54
CA VAL A 82 -5.88 -1.04 6.38
C VAL A 82 -6.89 -1.85 5.59
N ALA A 83 -7.23 -3.02 6.11
CA ALA A 83 -8.24 -3.90 5.54
C ALA A 83 -9.38 -4.11 6.53
N ASN A 84 -10.58 -4.26 6.01
CA ASN A 84 -11.77 -4.61 6.76
C ASN A 84 -12.18 -6.04 6.41
N THR A 85 -12.22 -6.88 7.44
CA THR A 85 -12.60 -8.29 7.38
C THR A 85 -14.01 -8.52 7.90
N ASN A 86 -14.74 -7.47 8.29
CA ASN A 86 -16.12 -7.57 8.70
C ASN A 86 -17.07 -7.46 7.51
N PRO A 87 -18.23 -8.14 7.58
CA PRO A 87 -19.37 -7.85 6.73
C PRO A 87 -19.70 -6.35 6.75
N SER A 88 -19.98 -5.76 5.59
CA SER A 88 -20.38 -4.35 5.53
C SER A 88 -21.64 -4.17 4.69
N TYR A 89 -22.55 -3.34 5.20
CA TYR A 89 -23.83 -3.05 4.54
C TYR A 89 -23.67 -2.21 3.27
N ASP A 90 -22.53 -1.53 3.13
CA ASP A 90 -22.20 -0.75 1.93
C ASP A 90 -21.55 -1.59 0.82
N VAL A 91 -21.43 -2.90 1.02
CA VAL A 91 -21.02 -3.88 0.02
C VAL A 91 -22.27 -4.65 -0.44
N PRO A 92 -22.62 -4.63 -1.73
CA PRO A 92 -23.69 -5.48 -2.27
C PRO A 92 -23.46 -6.95 -1.88
N GLY A 93 -24.45 -7.57 -1.24
CA GLY A 93 -24.36 -8.93 -0.70
C GLY A 93 -23.78 -9.05 0.71
N GLY A 94 -23.56 -7.94 1.43
CA GLY A 94 -23.13 -7.94 2.84
C GLY A 94 -21.73 -8.50 3.08
N GLY A 95 -20.92 -8.64 2.03
CA GLY A 95 -19.59 -9.22 2.12
C GLY A 95 -18.58 -8.30 2.80
N GLN A 96 -17.35 -8.81 2.93
CA GLN A 96 -16.23 -8.01 3.45
C GLN A 96 -15.88 -6.87 2.50
N LYS A 97 -15.64 -5.68 3.06
CA LYS A 97 -15.19 -4.50 2.30
C LYS A 97 -13.81 -4.71 1.66
N GLY A 98 -13.01 -5.61 2.25
CA GLY A 98 -11.64 -5.85 1.81
C GLY A 98 -10.75 -4.68 2.20
N MET A 99 -9.84 -4.27 1.32
CA MET A 99 -8.94 -3.17 1.64
C MET A 99 -9.66 -1.82 1.71
N ILE A 100 -9.48 -1.11 2.84
CA ILE A 100 -9.96 0.27 3.02
C ILE A 100 -8.99 1.25 2.35
N THR A 101 -7.70 1.16 2.65
CA THR A 101 -6.68 2.07 2.11
C THR A 101 -5.29 1.48 2.27
N MET A 102 -4.34 2.02 1.51
CA MET A 102 -2.91 1.71 1.56
C MET A 102 -2.13 2.99 1.27
N PHE A 103 -1.11 3.27 2.07
CA PHE A 103 -0.30 4.49 1.94
C PHE A 103 1.04 4.36 2.67
N PRO A 104 2.08 5.08 2.26
CA PRO A 104 3.34 5.13 2.99
C PRO A 104 3.22 5.99 4.26
N LEU A 105 3.91 5.62 5.33
CA LEU A 105 4.01 6.43 6.53
C LEU A 105 4.98 7.61 6.32
N PRO A 106 4.73 8.78 6.96
CA PRO A 106 5.66 9.90 6.95
C PRO A 106 7.06 9.49 7.43
N GLY A 107 8.09 10.14 6.90
CA GLY A 107 9.51 9.85 7.21
C GLY A 107 10.16 8.80 6.32
N GLY A 108 9.40 8.15 5.42
CA GLY A 108 9.95 7.27 4.39
C GLY A 108 10.62 8.02 3.23
N SER A 109 11.52 7.34 2.52
CA SER A 109 12.31 7.89 1.42
C SER A 109 11.43 8.30 0.24
N GLY A 110 11.38 9.61 -0.06
CA GLY A 110 10.56 10.18 -1.12
C GLY A 110 9.06 10.29 -0.79
N VAL A 111 8.65 9.97 0.43
CA VAL A 111 7.25 10.14 0.87
C VAL A 111 6.96 11.62 1.08
N VAL A 112 5.90 12.12 0.45
CA VAL A 112 5.45 13.51 0.61
C VAL A 112 4.22 13.55 1.50
N GLU A 113 4.26 14.28 2.61
CA GLU A 113 3.10 14.54 3.44
C GLU A 113 2.40 15.82 2.95
N VAL A 114 1.21 15.65 2.35
CA VAL A 114 0.41 16.75 1.81
C VAL A 114 -0.34 17.46 2.94
N GLN A 115 -0.83 16.67 3.90
CA GLN A 115 -1.45 17.13 5.13
C GLN A 115 -1.38 16.00 6.15
N LYS A 116 -1.75 16.31 7.40
CA LYS A 116 -1.85 15.30 8.46
C LYS A 116 -2.68 14.09 8.01
N ASN A 117 -2.09 12.89 8.06
CA ASN A 117 -2.69 11.62 7.61
C ASN A 117 -2.95 11.50 6.09
N TRP A 118 -2.30 12.34 5.28
CA TRP A 118 -2.31 12.22 3.82
C TRP A 118 -0.88 12.28 3.29
N THR A 119 -0.41 11.12 2.85
CA THR A 119 0.88 10.97 2.18
C THR A 119 0.70 10.55 0.72
N LEU A 120 1.65 10.98 -0.11
CA LEU A 120 1.81 10.53 -1.48
C LEU A 120 2.91 9.50 -1.58
N THR A 121 2.66 8.52 -2.43
CA THR A 121 3.56 7.41 -2.71
C THR A 121 4.66 7.88 -3.66
N PRO A 122 5.94 7.66 -3.33
CA PRO A 122 7.03 8.02 -4.21
C PRO A 122 7.00 7.18 -5.51
N PRO A 123 7.44 7.75 -6.65
CA PRO A 123 7.41 7.06 -7.94
C PRO A 123 8.13 5.71 -7.95
N TRP A 124 9.19 5.54 -7.15
CA TRP A 124 9.96 4.30 -7.12
C TRP A 124 9.14 3.10 -6.59
N VAL A 125 8.18 3.32 -5.68
CA VAL A 125 7.27 2.24 -5.23
C VAL A 125 6.34 1.78 -6.34
N ASN A 126 6.00 2.71 -7.23
CA ASN A 126 5.13 2.42 -8.37
C ASN A 126 5.89 1.73 -9.51
N ASN A 127 7.16 2.09 -9.70
CA ASN A 127 7.96 1.63 -10.84
C ASN A 127 8.69 0.30 -10.58
N TYR A 128 8.86 -0.10 -9.33
CA TYR A 128 9.60 -1.29 -8.95
C TYR A 128 8.73 -2.22 -8.09
N ALA A 129 8.91 -3.54 -8.25
CA ALA A 129 8.34 -4.49 -7.31
C ALA A 129 9.07 -4.30 -5.97
N PRO A 130 8.35 -4.05 -4.85
CA PRO A 130 8.98 -3.98 -3.55
C PRO A 130 9.58 -5.35 -3.22
N ILE A 131 10.80 -5.36 -2.69
CA ILE A 131 11.39 -6.55 -2.07
C ILE A 131 11.13 -6.41 -0.58
N ASN A 132 10.51 -7.44 0.01
CA ASN A 132 10.19 -7.55 1.43
C ASN A 132 10.94 -8.74 2.02
#